data_AF-X6NMH0-F1
#
_entry.id   AF-X6NMH0-F1
#
_cell.length_a   1.000
_cell.length_b   1.000
_cell.length_c   1.000
_cell.angle_alpha   90.00
_cell.angle_beta   90.00
_cell.angle_gamma   90.00
#
_symmetry.space_group_name_H-M   'P 1'
#
loop_
_entity.id
_entity.type
_entity.pdbx_description
1 polymer ?
#
loop_
_entity_poly.entity_id
_entity_poly.type
_entity_poly.pdbx_seq_one_letter_code
_entity_poly.pdbx_strand_id
1 'polypeptide(L)'
;MEWISNTNEKNKEKQKKWMQWLKEKEIMDKSDIIGTFETRSYENFKLWLLNESKWKNEIQESDIESICDAILIYTASVLFCFVFFCSLMHLHKYIHICLYILNQNVELKAYVIVNEKKTLIKLRQLTCDELFRRNLACLPEQDLQKIKMQNLKPKLVHIDGSIIESDEIVKKKFQKEPTFQFIWEK
;
A
#
# COMPACT_ATOMS: atom_id res chain seq x y z
N MET A 1 -52.27 6.96 8.95
CA MET A 1 -50.89 6.90 8.41
C MET A 1 -49.96 7.92 9.09
N GLU A 2 -50.45 9.11 9.46
CA GLU A 2 -49.69 10.19 10.10
C GLU A 2 -49.15 9.86 11.52
N TRP A 3 -49.86 9.02 12.28
CA TRP A 3 -49.39 8.53 13.58
C TRP A 3 -48.15 7.61 13.46
N ILE A 4 -48.13 6.74 12.44
CA ILE A 4 -47.04 5.78 12.23
C ILE A 4 -45.76 6.52 11.75
N SER A 5 -45.90 7.57 10.93
CA SER A 5 -44.75 8.37 10.51
C SER A 5 -44.12 9.14 11.67
N ASN A 6 -44.95 9.72 12.55
CA ASN A 6 -44.48 10.51 13.70
C ASN A 6 -43.79 9.63 14.77
N THR A 7 -44.30 8.43 15.05
CA THR A 7 -43.65 7.48 15.96
C THR A 7 -42.28 7.01 15.45
N ASN A 8 -42.18 6.74 14.14
CA ASN A 8 -40.93 6.32 13.52
C ASN A 8 -39.86 7.42 13.51
N GLU A 9 -40.27 8.68 13.33
CA GLU A 9 -39.37 9.83 13.32
C GLU A 9 -38.80 10.11 14.73
N LYS A 10 -39.67 10.11 15.74
CA LYS A 10 -39.26 10.25 17.16
C LYS A 10 -38.30 9.14 17.61
N ASN A 11 -38.52 7.91 17.15
CA ASN A 11 -37.62 6.79 17.45
C ASN A 11 -36.25 6.96 16.79
N LYS A 12 -36.20 7.44 15.54
CA LYS A 12 -34.93 7.75 14.85
C LYS A 12 -34.15 8.87 15.54
N GLU A 13 -34.83 9.91 16.04
CA GLU A 13 -34.18 10.99 16.79
C GLU A 13 -33.58 10.49 18.11
N LYS A 14 -34.34 9.69 18.88
CA LYS A 14 -33.82 9.02 20.08
C LYS A 14 -32.61 8.15 19.77
N GLN A 15 -32.68 7.34 18.73
CA GLN A 15 -31.56 6.49 18.32
C GLN A 15 -30.32 7.31 17.95
N LYS A 16 -30.46 8.40 17.18
CA LYS A 16 -29.35 9.31 16.85
C LYS A 16 -28.73 9.93 18.11
N LYS A 17 -29.56 10.38 19.05
CA LYS A 17 -29.10 10.91 20.35
C LYS A 17 -28.24 9.89 21.08
N TRP A 18 -28.72 8.65 21.22
CA TRP A 18 -28.01 7.62 21.98
C TRP A 18 -26.77 7.07 21.25
N MET A 19 -26.79 7.06 19.92
CA MET A 19 -25.58 6.83 19.13
C MET A 19 -24.52 7.91 19.36
N GLN A 20 -24.92 9.19 19.41
CA GLN A 20 -24.00 10.29 19.67
C GLN A 20 -23.45 10.22 21.10
N TRP A 21 -24.33 9.99 22.08
CA TRP A 21 -23.96 9.76 23.47
C TRP A 21 -22.91 8.64 23.59
N LEU A 22 -23.12 7.51 22.90
CA LEU A 22 -22.17 6.40 22.91
C LEU A 22 -20.84 6.78 22.24
N LYS A 23 -20.86 7.55 21.14
CA LYS A 23 -19.65 8.02 20.44
C LYS A 23 -18.80 8.98 21.27
N GLU A 24 -19.41 9.80 22.11
CA GLU A 24 -18.72 10.79 22.95
C GLU A 24 -18.06 10.17 24.18
N LYS A 25 -18.43 8.95 24.58
CA LYS A 25 -17.79 8.25 25.70
C LYS A 25 -16.32 7.92 25.42
N GLU A 26 -15.53 7.87 26.48
CA GLU A 26 -14.15 7.39 26.43
C GLU A 26 -14.07 5.93 25.97
N ILE A 27 -12.91 5.49 25.48
CA ILE A 27 -12.72 4.13 24.96
C ILE A 27 -13.01 3.08 26.03
N MET A 28 -12.54 3.30 27.26
CA MET A 28 -12.78 2.40 28.39
C MET A 28 -14.27 2.31 28.74
N ASP A 29 -14.98 3.44 28.70
CA ASP A 29 -16.40 3.51 28.97
C ASP A 29 -17.23 2.77 27.91
N LYS A 30 -16.90 2.95 26.63
CA LYS A 30 -17.52 2.19 25.53
C LYS A 30 -17.31 0.70 25.72
N SER A 31 -16.09 0.29 26.08
CA SER A 31 -15.76 -1.12 26.31
C SER A 31 -16.55 -1.70 27.47
N ASP A 32 -16.75 -0.95 28.57
CA ASP A 32 -17.53 -1.39 29.73
C ASP A 32 -19.02 -1.54 29.39
N ILE A 33 -19.59 -0.55 28.69
CA ILE A 33 -21.00 -0.59 28.24
C ILE A 33 -21.23 -1.77 27.30
N ILE A 34 -20.39 -1.91 26.26
CA ILE A 34 -20.54 -2.96 25.24
C ILE A 34 -20.29 -4.34 25.87
N GLY A 35 -19.21 -4.49 26.66
CA GLY A 35 -18.91 -5.76 27.31
C GLY A 35 -20.00 -6.20 28.29
N THR A 36 -20.58 -5.25 29.04
CA THR A 36 -21.71 -5.55 29.93
C THR A 36 -22.97 -5.93 29.14
N PHE A 37 -23.25 -5.25 28.02
CA PHE A 37 -24.35 -5.58 27.11
C PHE A 37 -24.21 -6.97 26.50
N GLU A 38 -23.00 -7.36 26.07
CA GLU A 38 -22.74 -8.67 25.48
C GLU A 38 -22.77 -9.81 26.50
N THR A 39 -22.42 -9.54 27.76
CA THR A 39 -22.31 -10.57 28.81
C THR A 39 -23.61 -10.80 29.58
N ARG A 40 -24.43 -9.76 29.75
CA ARG A 40 -25.65 -9.82 30.56
C ARG A 40 -26.89 -10.07 29.69
N SER A 41 -27.93 -10.66 30.30
CA SER A 41 -29.27 -10.65 29.69
C SER A 41 -29.79 -9.21 29.59
N TYR A 42 -30.76 -8.98 28.70
CA TYR A 42 -31.40 -7.67 28.55
C TYR A 42 -31.91 -7.09 29.89
N GLU A 43 -32.58 -7.90 30.71
CA GLU A 43 -33.09 -7.46 32.02
C GLU A 43 -31.95 -7.09 32.99
N ASN A 44 -30.88 -7.89 33.02
CA ASN A 44 -29.72 -7.62 33.88
C ASN A 44 -28.91 -6.41 33.38
N PHE A 45 -28.85 -6.19 32.07
CA PHE A 45 -28.26 -5.01 31.47
C PHE A 45 -29.07 -3.76 31.80
N LYS A 46 -30.40 -3.83 31.68
CA LYS A 46 -31.33 -2.76 32.05
C LYS A 46 -31.17 -2.37 33.53
N LEU A 47 -31.18 -3.35 34.43
CA LEU A 47 -31.00 -3.12 35.87
C LEU A 47 -29.65 -2.49 36.18
N TRP A 48 -28.58 -2.98 35.55
CA TRP A 48 -27.25 -2.40 35.69
C TRP A 48 -27.23 -0.94 35.22
N LEU A 49 -27.77 -0.66 34.05
CA LEU A 49 -27.73 0.67 33.45
C LEU A 49 -28.49 1.70 34.30
N LEU A 50 -29.64 1.31 34.87
CA LEU A 50 -30.49 2.19 35.68
C LEU A 50 -30.05 2.34 37.15
N ASN A 51 -29.34 1.36 37.72
CA ASN A 51 -29.06 1.34 39.16
C ASN A 51 -27.57 1.36 39.51
N GLU A 52 -26.75 0.66 38.72
CA GLU A 52 -25.33 0.37 39.02
C GLU A 52 -24.39 1.24 38.20
N SER A 53 -24.77 1.63 36.99
CA SER A 53 -23.91 2.38 36.09
C SER A 53 -23.66 3.81 36.59
N LYS A 54 -22.51 4.38 36.21
CA LYS A 54 -22.20 5.78 36.49
C LYS A 54 -23.09 6.78 35.73
N TRP A 55 -23.86 6.31 34.74
CA TRP A 55 -24.77 7.13 33.93
C TRP A 55 -26.24 6.98 34.31
N LYS A 56 -26.54 6.31 35.44
CA LYS A 56 -27.91 6.10 35.91
C LYS A 56 -28.76 7.36 36.03
N ASN A 57 -28.13 8.51 36.30
CA ASN A 57 -28.82 9.80 36.40
C ASN A 57 -29.07 10.46 35.03
N GLU A 58 -28.40 9.99 33.97
CA GLU A 58 -28.53 10.50 32.59
C GLU A 58 -29.58 9.73 31.78
N ILE A 59 -29.96 8.53 32.22
CA ILE A 59 -30.70 7.54 31.43
C ILE A 59 -32.06 7.28 32.08
N GLN A 60 -33.12 7.34 31.28
CA GLN A 60 -34.46 6.92 31.73
C GLN A 60 -34.78 5.52 31.23
N GLU A 61 -35.72 4.85 31.90
CA GLU A 61 -36.18 3.52 31.46
C GLU A 61 -36.70 3.51 30.02
N SER A 62 -37.32 4.61 29.56
CA SER A 62 -37.81 4.76 28.19
C SER A 62 -36.72 4.92 27.12
N ASP A 63 -35.46 5.00 27.53
CA ASP A 63 -34.30 5.14 26.64
C ASP A 63 -33.57 3.83 26.39
N ILE A 64 -33.82 2.79 27.22
CA ILE A 64 -33.07 1.54 27.24
C ILE A 64 -33.08 0.84 25.87
N GLU A 65 -34.26 0.74 25.25
CA GLU A 65 -34.40 0.12 23.92
C GLU A 65 -33.57 0.86 22.87
N SER A 66 -33.64 2.19 22.85
CA SER A 66 -32.86 3.02 21.92
C SER A 66 -31.34 2.94 22.17
N ILE A 67 -30.92 2.75 23.42
CA ILE A 67 -29.51 2.54 23.77
C ILE A 67 -29.04 1.17 23.27
N CYS A 68 -29.85 0.12 23.46
CA CYS A 68 -29.53 -1.22 22.93
C CYS A 68 -29.39 -1.19 21.40
N ASP A 69 -30.31 -0.54 20.71
CA ASP A 69 -30.23 -0.35 19.26
C ASP A 69 -28.97 0.42 18.85
N ALA A 70 -28.61 1.47 19.59
CA ALA A 70 -27.40 2.24 19.32
C ALA A 70 -26.13 1.40 19.49
N ILE A 71 -26.07 0.52 20.51
CA ILE A 71 -24.96 -0.42 20.73
C ILE A 71 -24.88 -1.43 19.58
N LEU A 72 -26.00 -2.01 19.16
CA LEU A 72 -26.04 -2.97 18.04
C LEU A 72 -25.56 -2.33 16.73
N ILE A 73 -26.01 -1.11 16.42
CA ILE A 73 -25.58 -0.40 15.23
C ILE A 73 -24.09 -0.05 15.32
N TYR A 74 -23.62 0.43 16.47
CA TYR A 74 -22.23 0.78 16.67
C TYR A 74 -21.32 -0.43 16.47
N THR A 75 -21.61 -1.55 17.15
CA THR A 75 -20.84 -2.80 17.06
C THR A 75 -20.84 -3.36 15.63
N ALA A 76 -21.99 -3.38 14.95
CA ALA A 76 -22.07 -3.79 13.55
C ALA A 76 -21.24 -2.89 12.63
N SER A 77 -21.26 -1.57 12.84
CA SER A 77 -20.48 -0.62 12.04
C SER A 77 -18.97 -0.80 12.23
N VAL A 78 -18.52 -1.08 13.45
CA VAL A 78 -17.10 -1.34 13.76
C VAL A 78 -16.64 -2.64 13.12
N LEU A 79 -17.45 -3.69 13.20
CA LEU A 79 -17.16 -4.98 12.57
C LEU A 79 -17.08 -4.84 11.04
N PHE A 80 -18.03 -4.12 10.43
CA PHE A 80 -18.02 -3.84 9.00
C PHE A 80 -16.76 -3.07 8.58
N CYS A 81 -16.38 -2.03 9.33
CA CYS A 81 -15.13 -1.30 9.11
C CYS A 81 -13.92 -2.23 9.18
N PHE A 82 -13.84 -3.10 10.21
CA PHE A 82 -12.74 -4.03 10.36
C PHE A 82 -12.60 -4.97 9.15
N VAL A 83 -13.70 -5.59 8.71
CA VAL A 83 -13.72 -6.49 7.54
C VAL A 83 -13.33 -5.75 6.26
N PHE A 84 -13.83 -4.52 6.08
CA PHE A 84 -13.48 -3.67 4.94
C PHE A 84 -11.99 -3.32 4.93
N PHE A 85 -11.44 -2.86 6.07
CA PHE A 85 -10.02 -2.54 6.20
C PHE A 85 -9.13 -3.78 6.00
N CYS A 86 -9.50 -4.94 6.55
CA CYS A 86 -8.78 -6.19 6.29
C CYS A 86 -8.75 -6.50 4.79
N SER A 87 -9.88 -6.42 4.11
CA SER A 87 -9.99 -6.67 2.66
C SER A 87 -9.11 -5.72 1.85
N LEU A 88 -9.09 -4.43 2.22
CA LEU A 88 -8.25 -3.42 1.57
C LEU A 88 -6.75 -3.72 1.76
N MET A 89 -6.36 -4.15 2.96
CA MET A 89 -4.97 -4.54 3.26
C MET A 89 -4.53 -5.77 2.45
N HIS A 90 -5.42 -6.75 2.26
CA HIS A 90 -5.15 -7.90 1.40
C HIS A 90 -5.02 -7.49 -0.07
N LEU A 91 -5.90 -6.61 -0.57
CA LEU A 91 -5.84 -6.10 -1.93
C LEU A 91 -4.55 -5.33 -2.19
N HIS A 92 -4.11 -4.49 -1.25
CA HIS A 92 -2.86 -3.74 -1.36
C HIS A 92 -1.65 -4.66 -1.48
N LYS A 93 -1.59 -5.73 -0.68
CA LYS A 93 -0.52 -6.75 -0.80
C LYS A 93 -0.53 -7.42 -2.17
N TYR A 94 -1.71 -7.77 -2.68
CA TYR A 94 -1.84 -8.39 -4.01
C TYR A 94 -1.38 -7.44 -5.12
N ILE A 95 -1.76 -6.16 -5.05
CA ILE A 95 -1.30 -5.12 -5.99
C ILE A 95 0.22 -4.99 -5.94
N HIS A 96 0.84 -4.93 -4.76
CA HIS A 96 2.29 -4.85 -4.63
C HIS A 96 3.01 -6.06 -5.24
N ILE A 97 2.49 -7.27 -5.00
CA ILE A 97 3.04 -8.50 -5.59
C ILE A 97 2.90 -8.48 -7.11
N CYS A 98 1.73 -8.10 -7.63
CA CYS A 98 1.49 -7.98 -9.07
C CYS A 98 2.41 -6.93 -9.70
N LEU A 99 2.58 -5.75 -9.09
CA LEU A 99 3.49 -4.71 -9.56
C LEU A 99 4.94 -5.20 -9.55
N TYR A 100 5.35 -5.92 -8.51
CA TYR A 100 6.68 -6.51 -8.43
C TYR A 100 6.91 -7.52 -9.56
N ILE A 101 5.95 -8.43 -9.79
CA ILE A 101 6.04 -9.42 -10.88
C ILE A 101 6.02 -8.75 -12.25
N LEU A 102 5.13 -7.77 -12.46
CA LEU A 102 5.07 -6.98 -13.70
C LEU A 102 6.39 -6.26 -13.96
N ASN A 103 7.01 -5.70 -12.93
CA ASN A 103 8.30 -5.02 -13.03
C ASN A 103 9.45 -5.99 -13.36
N GLN A 104 9.42 -7.23 -12.84
CA GLN A 104 10.41 -8.26 -13.16
C GLN A 104 10.27 -8.82 -14.59
N ASN A 105 9.06 -8.75 -15.16
CA ASN A 105 8.78 -9.25 -16.52
C ASN A 105 9.09 -8.24 -17.64
N VAL A 106 9.59 -7.04 -17.31
CA VAL A 106 10.04 -6.08 -18.32
C VAL A 106 11.39 -6.55 -18.87
N GLU A 107 11.39 -7.09 -20.10
CA GLU A 107 12.64 -7.40 -20.81
C GLU A 107 13.42 -6.10 -21.09
N LEU A 108 14.45 -5.81 -20.28
CA LEU A 108 15.35 -4.70 -20.51
C LEU A 108 16.24 -5.00 -21.73
N LYS A 109 16.05 -4.24 -22.80
CA LYS A 109 16.80 -4.35 -24.05
C LYS A 109 17.55 -3.06 -24.31
N ALA A 110 18.86 -3.17 -24.57
CA ALA A 110 19.70 -2.06 -24.98
C ALA A 110 20.47 -2.42 -26.25
N TYR A 111 20.85 -1.40 -27.00
CA TYR A 111 21.81 -1.54 -28.08
C TYR A 111 23.19 -1.09 -27.61
N VAL A 112 24.18 -1.81 -28.08
CA VAL A 112 25.58 -1.54 -27.81
C VAL A 112 26.31 -1.39 -29.13
N ILE A 113 27.13 -0.34 -29.24
CA ILE A 113 28.02 -0.10 -30.38
C ILE A 113 29.45 -0.44 -29.95
N VAL A 114 30.02 -1.46 -30.61
CA VAL A 114 31.43 -1.84 -30.49
C VAL A 114 32.02 -1.83 -31.90
N ASN A 115 33.12 -1.12 -32.13
CA ASN A 115 33.76 -1.01 -33.44
C ASN A 115 32.75 -0.74 -34.57
N GLU A 116 31.89 0.27 -34.37
CA GLU A 116 30.83 0.66 -35.30
C GLU A 116 29.71 -0.38 -35.52
N LYS A 117 29.79 -1.56 -34.89
CA LYS A 117 28.77 -2.60 -34.97
C LYS A 117 27.76 -2.46 -33.83
N LYS A 118 26.49 -2.26 -34.20
CA LYS A 118 25.35 -2.22 -33.27
C LYS A 118 24.84 -3.62 -32.96
N THR A 119 24.79 -4.00 -31.68
CA THR A 119 24.33 -5.31 -31.18
C THR A 119 23.25 -5.13 -30.12
N LEU A 120 22.17 -5.91 -30.20
CA LEU A 120 21.12 -5.93 -29.18
C LEU A 120 21.54 -6.81 -28.00
N ILE A 121 21.48 -6.26 -26.79
CA ILE A 121 21.75 -6.99 -25.55
C ILE A 121 20.50 -7.02 -24.67
N LYS A 122 20.33 -8.13 -23.95
CA LYS A 122 19.31 -8.28 -22.90
C LYS A 122 19.97 -8.08 -21.54
N LEU A 123 19.42 -7.18 -20.74
CA LEU A 123 19.89 -6.85 -19.40
C LEU A 123 19.00 -7.55 -18.37
N ARG A 124 19.61 -8.04 -17.28
CA ARG A 124 18.87 -8.52 -16.11
C ARG A 124 18.50 -7.38 -15.17
N GLN A 125 19.37 -6.38 -15.09
CA GLN A 125 19.23 -5.22 -14.22
C GLN A 125 19.77 -4.00 -14.95
N LEU A 126 19.16 -2.84 -14.73
CA LEU A 126 19.56 -1.59 -15.34
C LEU A 126 20.63 -0.90 -14.49
N THR A 127 21.86 -1.45 -14.51
CA THR A 127 23.02 -0.97 -13.75
C THR A 127 24.24 -0.80 -14.66
N CYS A 128 25.19 0.05 -14.24
CA CYS A 128 26.49 0.24 -14.91
C CYS A 128 27.22 -1.11 -15.07
N ASP A 129 27.28 -1.89 -14.00
CA ASP A 129 27.98 -3.16 -13.96
C ASP A 129 27.40 -4.20 -14.93
N GLU A 130 26.07 -4.33 -15.00
CA GLU A 130 25.44 -5.28 -15.93
C GLU A 130 25.69 -4.85 -17.38
N LEU A 131 25.57 -3.54 -17.68
CA LEU A 131 25.93 -3.01 -18.99
C LEU A 131 27.40 -3.33 -19.32
N PHE A 132 28.33 -3.03 -18.43
CA PHE A 132 29.76 -3.30 -18.63
C PHE A 132 30.04 -4.78 -18.90
N ARG A 133 29.47 -5.67 -18.08
CA ARG A 133 29.64 -7.13 -18.24
C ARG A 133 29.11 -7.62 -19.58
N ARG A 134 27.91 -7.17 -19.98
CA ARG A 134 27.30 -7.56 -21.25
C ARG A 134 28.08 -7.01 -22.45
N ASN A 135 28.58 -5.78 -22.35
CA ASN A 135 29.42 -5.16 -23.38
C ASN A 135 30.72 -5.95 -23.57
N LEU A 136 31.45 -6.23 -22.48
CA LEU A 136 32.68 -7.01 -22.52
C LEU A 136 32.48 -8.40 -23.14
N ALA A 137 31.35 -9.05 -22.84
CA ALA A 137 30.99 -10.35 -23.42
C ALA A 137 30.69 -10.29 -24.93
N CYS A 138 30.38 -9.12 -25.48
CA CYS A 138 30.14 -8.92 -26.92
C CYS A 138 31.40 -8.51 -27.69
N LEU A 139 32.53 -8.28 -27.01
CA LEU A 139 33.78 -7.91 -27.67
C LEU A 139 34.39 -9.09 -28.43
N PRO A 140 34.94 -8.87 -29.63
CA PRO A 140 35.83 -9.83 -30.28
C PRO A 140 37.03 -10.16 -29.38
N GLU A 141 37.48 -11.42 -29.41
CA GLU A 141 38.63 -11.89 -28.63
C GLU A 141 39.90 -11.05 -28.89
N GLN A 142 40.07 -10.60 -30.13
CA GLN A 142 41.19 -9.73 -30.54
C GLN A 142 41.20 -8.39 -29.77
N ASP A 143 40.03 -7.79 -29.56
CA ASP A 143 39.91 -6.54 -28.81
C ASP A 143 40.11 -6.76 -27.31
N LEU A 144 39.62 -7.87 -26.76
CA LEU A 144 39.87 -8.25 -25.37
C LEU A 144 41.36 -8.43 -25.09
N GLN A 145 42.08 -9.09 -26.00
CA GLN A 145 43.53 -9.26 -25.89
C GLN A 145 44.25 -7.91 -25.99
N LYS A 146 43.82 -7.04 -26.92
CA LYS A 146 44.37 -5.69 -27.06
C LYS A 146 44.22 -4.87 -25.79
N ILE A 147 43.02 -4.87 -25.17
CA ILE A 147 42.75 -4.17 -23.91
C ILE A 147 43.69 -4.67 -22.81
N LYS A 148 43.84 -5.99 -22.68
CA LYS A 148 44.73 -6.60 -21.67
C LYS A 148 46.20 -6.27 -21.91
N MET A 149 46.69 -6.45 -23.13
CA MET A 149 48.12 -6.26 -23.46
C MET A 149 48.55 -4.80 -23.39
N GLN A 150 47.65 -3.87 -23.75
CA GLN A 150 47.93 -2.43 -23.77
C GLN A 150 47.49 -1.72 -22.48
N ASN A 151 46.99 -2.47 -21.49
CA ASN A 151 46.48 -1.94 -20.22
C ASN A 151 45.45 -0.80 -20.40
N LEU A 152 44.59 -0.92 -21.42
CA LEU A 152 43.59 0.10 -21.74
C LEU A 152 42.45 0.04 -20.74
N LYS A 153 41.93 1.22 -20.36
CA LYS A 153 40.78 1.31 -19.47
C LYS A 153 39.50 1.42 -20.31
N PRO A 154 38.63 0.40 -20.28
CA PRO A 154 37.34 0.50 -20.94
C PRO A 154 36.46 1.54 -20.25
N LYS A 155 35.69 2.28 -21.04
CA LYS A 155 34.68 3.25 -20.60
C LYS A 155 33.38 3.00 -21.34
N LEU A 156 32.28 3.19 -20.62
CA LEU A 156 30.94 3.15 -21.20
C LEU A 156 30.48 4.59 -21.45
N VAL A 157 30.02 4.85 -22.66
CA VAL A 157 29.56 6.16 -23.11
C VAL A 157 28.19 6.00 -23.75
N HIS A 158 27.33 6.99 -23.62
CA HIS A 158 26.06 7.01 -24.35
C HIS A 158 26.24 7.65 -25.74
N ILE A 159 25.31 7.43 -26.68
CA ILE A 159 25.45 7.93 -28.07
C ILE A 159 25.61 9.46 -28.19
N ASP A 160 25.21 10.22 -27.18
CA ASP A 160 25.42 11.68 -27.10
C ASP A 160 26.81 12.10 -26.57
N GLY A 161 27.72 11.14 -26.36
CA GLY A 161 29.07 11.37 -25.87
C GLY A 161 29.18 11.47 -24.34
N SER A 162 28.08 11.35 -23.59
CA SER A 162 28.14 11.40 -22.12
C SER A 162 28.69 10.11 -21.50
N ILE A 163 29.64 10.25 -20.59
CA ILE A 163 30.25 9.12 -19.87
C ILE A 163 29.25 8.56 -18.84
N ILE A 164 29.19 7.24 -18.75
CA ILE A 164 28.27 6.51 -17.88
C ILE A 164 29.05 5.94 -16.69
N GLU A 165 29.02 6.66 -15.57
CA GLU A 165 29.80 6.30 -14.36
C GLU A 165 28.92 5.88 -13.18
N SER A 166 27.59 6.01 -13.26
CA SER A 166 26.68 5.63 -12.18
C SER A 166 25.34 5.07 -12.69
N ASP A 167 24.69 4.27 -11.85
CA ASP A 167 23.39 3.66 -12.13
C ASP A 167 22.29 4.70 -12.37
N GLU A 168 22.36 5.86 -11.72
CA GLU A 168 21.43 6.98 -11.95
C GLU A 168 21.55 7.52 -13.38
N ILE A 169 22.78 7.67 -13.88
CA ILE A 169 23.03 8.14 -15.25
C ILE A 169 22.52 7.09 -16.25
N VAL A 170 22.77 5.79 -16.00
CA VAL A 170 22.24 4.69 -16.82
C VAL A 170 20.73 4.78 -16.94
N LYS A 171 20.01 4.86 -15.81
CA LYS A 171 18.53 4.90 -15.79
C LYS A 171 18.00 6.10 -16.58
N LYS A 172 18.60 7.28 -16.36
CA LYS A 172 18.21 8.51 -17.06
C LYS A 172 18.44 8.42 -18.56
N LYS A 173 19.58 7.87 -19.00
CA LYS A 173 19.94 7.75 -20.42
C LYS A 173 19.13 6.67 -21.13
N PHE A 174 18.95 5.51 -20.48
CA PHE A 174 18.17 4.40 -21.01
C PHE A 174 16.72 4.79 -21.33
N GLN A 175 16.09 5.66 -20.52
CA GLN A 175 14.74 6.18 -20.81
C GLN A 175 14.68 7.06 -22.05
N LYS A 176 15.77 7.78 -22.38
CA LYS A 176 15.84 8.66 -23.55
C LYS A 176 16.17 7.84 -24.80
N GLU A 177 17.29 7.13 -24.76
CA GLU A 177 17.73 6.26 -25.84
C GLU A 177 18.60 5.13 -25.25
N PRO A 178 18.18 3.86 -25.36
CA PRO A 178 18.91 2.74 -24.78
C PRO A 178 20.06 2.28 -25.70
N THR A 179 20.86 3.23 -26.20
CA THR A 179 22.03 2.96 -27.07
C THR A 179 23.30 3.44 -26.37
N PHE A 180 24.24 2.52 -26.17
CA PHE A 180 25.51 2.77 -25.52
C PHE A 180 26.67 2.40 -26.44
N GLN A 181 27.81 3.03 -26.22
CA GLN A 181 29.05 2.82 -26.93
C GLN A 181 30.12 2.39 -25.94
N PHE A 182 30.89 1.38 -26.33
CA PHE A 182 32.03 0.90 -25.56
C PHE A 182 33.30 1.44 -26.19
N ILE A 183 34.06 2.23 -25.42
CA ILE A 183 35.34 2.80 -25.85
C ILE A 183 36.44 2.37 -24.88
N TRP A 184 37.69 2.45 -25.31
CA TRP A 184 38.84 2.17 -24.45
C TRP A 184 39.97 3.14 -24.76
N GLU A 185 40.59 3.66 -23.70
CA GLU A 185 41.63 4.68 -23.77
C GLU A 185 42.86 4.23 -22.98
N LYS A 186 44.03 4.79 -23.30
CA LYS A 186 45.29 4.56 -22.57
C LYS A 186 45.31 5.23 -21.21
#